data_AF-A0A7C4I8Z2-F1
#
_entry.id   AF-A0A7C4I8Z2-F1
#
_cell.length_a   1.000
_cell.length_b   1.000
_cell.length_c   1.000
_cell.angle_alpha   90.00
_cell.angle_beta   90.00
_cell.angle_gamma   90.00
#
_symmetry.space_group_name_H-M   'P 1'
#
loop_
_entity.id
_entity.type
_entity.pdbx_description
1 polymer ?
#
loop_
_entity_poly.entity_id
_entity_poly.type
_entity_poly.pdbx_seq_one_letter_code
_entity_poly.pdbx_strand_id
1 'polypeptide(L)'
;MLRKPILLFLALAGSSLAATSADILVYGCTSGGIAAAIQAKRMGKRVMMVCPEKHLGGLTAGGLGFTDTGNKAVIGGISREFYHRVWRHYENPESWKWQKREEYGNKGQGTE
;
A
#
# COMPACT_ATOMS: atom_id res chain seq x y z
N MET A 1 29.53 -42.27 51.25
CA MET A 1 28.46 -41.35 50.81
C MET A 1 28.98 -40.49 49.66
N LEU A 2 28.70 -40.82 48.41
CA LEU A 2 29.02 -39.96 47.26
C LEU A 2 27.70 -39.61 46.55
N ARG A 3 27.26 -38.36 46.68
CA ARG A 3 26.07 -37.83 46.01
C ARG A 3 26.43 -37.53 44.55
N LYS A 4 25.90 -38.31 43.60
CA LYS A 4 26.04 -38.03 42.16
C LYS A 4 25.20 -36.79 41.80
N PRO A 5 25.74 -35.75 41.15
CA PRO A 5 24.95 -34.64 40.67
C PRO A 5 24.18 -35.09 39.41
N ILE A 6 22.85 -35.00 39.46
CA ILE A 6 21.99 -35.17 38.29
C ILE A 6 22.11 -33.87 37.47
N LEU A 7 22.81 -33.91 36.34
CA LEU A 7 22.76 -32.83 35.36
C LEU A 7 21.44 -32.94 34.58
N LEU A 8 20.52 -32.04 34.87
CA LEU A 8 19.30 -31.83 34.08
C LEU A 8 19.68 -31.05 32.82
N PHE A 9 19.80 -31.74 31.68
CA PHE A 9 19.93 -31.10 30.38
C PHE A 9 18.58 -30.49 29.99
N LEU A 10 18.43 -29.19 30.17
CA LEU A 10 17.30 -28.43 29.64
C LEU A 10 17.47 -28.34 28.12
N ALA A 11 16.76 -29.18 27.38
CA ALA A 11 16.72 -29.11 25.92
C ALA A 11 16.06 -27.78 25.53
N LEU A 12 16.86 -26.81 25.08
CA LEU A 12 16.33 -25.65 24.36
C LEU A 12 15.73 -26.18 23.04
N ALA A 13 14.41 -26.38 23.03
CA ALA A 13 13.66 -26.50 21.80
C ALA A 13 13.75 -25.15 21.09
N GLY A 14 14.75 -25.01 20.22
CA GLY A 14 14.86 -23.87 19.31
C GLY A 14 13.59 -23.82 18.48
N SER A 15 12.71 -22.87 18.77
CA SER A 15 11.55 -22.62 17.93
C SER A 15 12.08 -22.17 16.57
N SER A 16 11.92 -23.00 15.54
CA SER A 16 12.21 -22.54 14.18
C SER A 16 11.27 -21.37 13.91
N LEU A 17 11.79 -20.16 13.73
CA LEU A 17 11.00 -19.09 13.15
C LEU A 17 10.54 -19.60 11.79
N ALA A 18 9.25 -19.94 11.69
CA ALA A 18 8.65 -20.29 10.42
C ALA A 18 8.81 -19.07 9.52
N ALA A 19 9.70 -19.17 8.53
CA ALA A 19 9.90 -18.10 7.58
C ALA A 19 8.55 -17.83 6.90
N THR A 20 8.03 -16.62 7.04
CA THR A 20 6.84 -16.20 6.31
C THR A 20 7.14 -16.34 4.82
N SER A 21 6.42 -17.25 4.16
CA SER A 21 6.60 -17.49 2.73
C SER A 21 5.66 -16.59 1.92
N ALA A 22 6.24 -15.91 0.94
CA ALA A 22 5.52 -15.15 -0.06
C ALA A 22 6.13 -15.45 -1.43
N ASP A 23 5.31 -15.37 -2.48
CA ASP A 23 5.77 -15.56 -3.85
C ASP A 23 6.42 -14.26 -4.37
N ILE A 24 5.98 -13.11 -3.84
CA ILE A 24 6.49 -11.78 -4.17
C ILE A 24 6.67 -10.97 -2.88
N LEU A 25 7.85 -10.39 -2.71
CA LEU A 25 8.14 -9.39 -1.67
C LEU A 25 8.20 -8.00 -2.31
N VAL A 26 7.38 -7.07 -1.85
CA VAL A 26 7.45 -5.66 -2.26
C VAL A 26 8.05 -4.85 -1.12
N TYR A 27 9.18 -4.20 -1.37
CA TYR A 27 9.79 -3.29 -0.42
C TYR A 27 9.41 -1.84 -0.75
N GLY A 28 8.82 -1.14 0.20
CA GLY A 28 8.32 0.22 0.02
C GLY A 28 6.82 0.27 -0.27
N CYS A 29 6.13 1.20 0.39
CA CYS A 29 4.68 1.27 0.40
C CYS A 29 4.15 2.58 -0.19
N THR A 30 4.81 3.06 -1.24
CA THR A 30 4.34 4.16 -2.09
C THR A 30 3.22 3.69 -3.03
N SER A 31 2.63 4.61 -3.78
CA SER A 31 1.61 4.30 -4.80
C SER A 31 2.05 3.19 -5.78
N GLY A 32 3.32 3.21 -6.21
CA GLY A 32 3.89 2.17 -7.08
C GLY A 32 3.97 0.80 -6.41
N GLY A 33 4.47 0.74 -5.17
CA GLY A 33 4.56 -0.51 -4.40
C GLY A 33 3.18 -1.13 -4.12
N ILE A 34 2.21 -0.28 -3.76
CA ILE A 34 0.82 -0.68 -3.56
C ILE A 34 0.20 -1.20 -4.87
N ALA A 35 0.42 -0.52 -6.00
CA ALA A 35 -0.08 -0.96 -7.29
C ALA A 35 0.51 -2.32 -7.69
N ALA A 36 1.83 -2.51 -7.51
CA ALA A 36 2.49 -3.78 -7.77
C ALA A 36 1.92 -4.92 -6.90
N ALA A 37 1.74 -4.67 -5.60
CA ALA A 37 1.18 -5.65 -4.67
C ALA A 37 -0.28 -6.01 -5.01
N ILE A 38 -1.10 -5.03 -5.38
CA ILE A 38 -2.47 -5.26 -5.84
C ILE A 38 -2.48 -6.14 -7.10
N GLN A 39 -1.66 -5.82 -8.09
CA GLN A 39 -1.63 -6.62 -9.32
C GLN A 39 -1.16 -8.05 -9.04
N ALA A 40 -0.03 -8.20 -8.33
CA ALA A 40 0.48 -9.51 -7.93
C ALA A 40 -0.59 -10.36 -7.20
N LYS A 41 -1.37 -9.73 -6.31
CA LYS A 41 -2.47 -10.41 -5.63
C LYS A 41 -3.59 -10.81 -6.60
N ARG A 42 -3.96 -9.95 -7.56
CA ARG A 42 -4.95 -10.26 -8.62
C ARG A 42 -4.48 -11.42 -9.51
N MET A 43 -3.17 -11.59 -9.68
CA MET A 43 -2.56 -12.72 -10.38
C MET A 43 -2.47 -14.00 -9.52
N GLY A 44 -3.12 -14.04 -8.36
CA GLY A 44 -3.16 -15.21 -7.48
C GLY A 44 -1.89 -15.43 -6.65
N LYS A 45 -0.97 -14.46 -6.61
CA LYS A 45 0.27 -14.58 -5.82
C LYS A 45 0.04 -14.22 -4.35
N ARG A 46 0.80 -14.86 -3.46
CA ARG A 46 0.98 -14.43 -2.07
C ARG A 46 2.01 -13.31 -2.04
N VAL A 47 1.58 -12.14 -1.60
CA VAL A 47 2.42 -10.93 -1.57
C VAL A 47 2.69 -10.56 -0.13
N MET A 48 3.96 -10.32 0.20
CA MET A 48 4.38 -9.69 1.43
C MET A 48 4.88 -8.28 1.12
N MET A 49 4.47 -7.30 1.90
CA MET A 49 4.95 -5.93 1.77
C MET A 49 5.74 -5.53 3.01
N VAL A 50 6.89 -4.89 2.82
CA VAL A 50 7.69 -4.31 3.89
C VAL A 50 7.67 -2.80 3.73
N CYS A 51 7.02 -2.12 4.67
CA CYS A 51 6.87 -0.67 4.70
C CYS A 51 7.80 -0.09 5.76
N PRO A 52 8.87 0.63 5.39
CA PRO A 52 9.63 1.38 6.38
C PRO A 52 8.82 2.55 6.96
N GLU A 53 7.82 3.06 6.23
CA GLU A 53 6.94 4.16 6.67
C GLU A 53 5.69 3.66 7.41
N LYS A 54 5.17 4.51 8.32
CA LYS A 54 3.91 4.26 9.04
C LYS A 54 2.66 4.44 8.16
N HIS A 55 2.73 5.33 7.18
CA HIS A 55 1.60 5.68 6.32
C HIS A 55 1.81 5.14 4.91
N LEU A 56 0.85 4.34 4.44
CA LEU A 56 0.87 3.74 3.11
C LEU A 56 0.43 4.75 2.05
N GLY A 57 0.87 4.56 0.82
CA GLY A 57 0.43 5.29 -0.38
C GLY A 57 1.37 6.40 -0.84
N GLY A 58 2.43 6.71 -0.09
CA GLY A 58 3.41 7.75 -0.45
C GLY A 58 2.75 9.11 -0.68
N LEU A 59 3.24 9.89 -1.65
CA LEU A 59 2.73 11.22 -1.95
C LEU A 59 1.23 11.26 -2.25
N THR A 60 0.69 10.21 -2.89
CA THR A 60 -0.73 10.07 -3.20
C THR A 60 -1.60 10.09 -1.94
N ALA A 61 -1.17 9.43 -0.87
CA ALA A 61 -1.86 9.45 0.43
C ALA A 61 -1.42 10.62 1.32
N GLY A 62 -0.21 11.17 1.07
CA GLY A 62 0.34 12.33 1.76
C GLY A 62 -0.29 13.67 1.37
N GLY A 63 -1.26 13.68 0.44
CA GLY A 63 -2.04 14.86 0.07
C GLY A 63 -1.64 15.49 -1.28
N LEU A 64 -0.64 14.96 -1.98
CA LEU A 64 -0.31 15.41 -3.33
C LEU A 64 -1.29 14.79 -4.33
N GLY A 65 -2.38 15.51 -4.60
CA GLY A 65 -3.43 15.10 -5.55
C GLY A 65 -3.33 15.74 -6.93
N PHE A 66 -2.54 16.80 -7.08
CA PHE A 66 -2.41 17.52 -8.35
C PHE A 66 -1.36 16.86 -9.23
N THR A 67 -1.81 15.92 -10.05
CA THR A 67 -0.93 15.09 -10.89
C THR A 67 -0.58 15.82 -12.17
N ASP A 68 0.72 16.01 -12.42
CA ASP A 68 1.23 16.56 -13.69
C ASP A 68 0.80 15.64 -14.84
N THR A 69 -0.27 16.02 -15.53
CA THR A 69 -0.88 15.19 -16.55
C THR A 69 -0.83 15.91 -17.87
N GLY A 70 -0.02 15.42 -18.81
CA GLY A 70 -0.12 15.81 -20.22
C GLY A 70 -1.34 15.16 -20.86
N ASN A 71 -1.11 14.14 -21.71
CA ASN A 71 -2.19 13.39 -22.34
C ASN A 71 -2.91 12.46 -21.34
N LYS A 72 -4.13 12.82 -20.91
CA LYS A 72 -4.96 12.00 -19.99
C LYS A 72 -5.30 10.61 -20.55
N ALA A 73 -5.29 10.42 -21.86
CA ALA A 73 -5.63 9.13 -22.49
C ALA A 73 -4.62 8.02 -22.18
N VAL A 74 -3.40 8.37 -21.75
CA VAL A 74 -2.37 7.38 -21.38
C VAL A 74 -2.54 6.85 -19.96
N ILE A 75 -3.41 7.45 -19.14
CA ILE A 75 -3.66 7.01 -17.77
C ILE A 75 -4.56 5.76 -17.81
N GLY A 76 -3.98 4.62 -17.46
CA GLY A 76 -4.66 3.32 -17.47
C GLY A 76 -4.41 2.49 -16.21
N GLY A 77 -4.84 1.22 -16.28
CA GLY A 77 -4.60 0.22 -15.23
C GLY A 77 -5.05 0.65 -13.84
N ILE A 78 -4.28 0.25 -12.82
CA ILE A 78 -4.57 0.53 -11.41
C ILE A 78 -4.61 2.04 -11.12
N SER A 79 -3.82 2.84 -11.82
CA SER A 79 -3.82 4.30 -11.67
C SER A 79 -5.19 4.88 -12.04
N ARG A 80 -5.72 4.52 -13.21
CA ARG A 80 -7.08 4.93 -13.63
C ARG A 80 -8.15 4.43 -12.67
N GLU A 81 -8.04 3.18 -12.20
CA GLU A 81 -8.98 2.64 -11.20
C GLU A 81 -8.97 3.45 -9.91
N PHE A 82 -7.78 3.84 -9.43
CA PHE A 82 -7.63 4.67 -8.24
C PHE A 82 -8.30 6.04 -8.43
N TYR A 83 -7.95 6.79 -9.47
CA TYR A 83 -8.55 8.10 -9.72
C TYR A 83 -10.06 8.02 -9.95
N HIS A 84 -10.53 6.98 -10.63
CA HIS A 84 -11.97 6.77 -10.81
C HIS A 84 -12.68 6.52 -9.47
N ARG A 85 -12.07 5.77 -8.55
CA ARG A 85 -12.61 5.57 -7.19
C ARG A 85 -12.62 6.86 -6.38
N VAL A 86 -11.58 7.69 -6.49
CA VAL A 86 -11.54 9.02 -5.86
C VAL A 86 -12.65 9.90 -6.41
N TRP A 87 -12.80 9.96 -7.74
CA TRP A 87 -13.90 10.69 -8.39
C TRP A 87 -15.26 10.22 -7.87
N ARG A 88 -15.52 8.90 -7.84
CA ARG A 88 -16.77 8.35 -7.30
C ARG A 88 -16.99 8.67 -5.82
N HIS A 89 -15.93 8.74 -5.02
CA HIS A 89 -16.05 9.13 -3.60
C HIS A 89 -16.57 10.57 -3.45
N TYR A 90 -16.10 11.48 -4.29
CA TYR A 90 -16.50 12.89 -4.29
C TYR A 90 -17.76 13.19 -5.11
N GLU A 91 -18.34 12.21 -5.79
CA GLU A 91 -19.72 12.32 -6.28
C GLU A 91 -20.74 12.35 -5.12
N ASN A 92 -20.38 11.84 -3.94
CA ASN A 92 -21.19 12.01 -2.73
C ASN A 92 -20.98 13.42 -2.14
N PRO A 93 -22.04 14.25 -2.01
CA PRO A 93 -21.96 15.56 -1.36
C PRO A 93 -21.40 15.52 0.07
N GLU A 94 -21.64 14.46 0.84
CA GLU A 94 -21.15 14.32 2.22
C GLU A 94 -19.62 14.20 2.33
N SER A 95 -18.94 13.84 1.23
CA SER A 95 -17.49 13.76 1.17
C SER A 95 -16.83 15.16 1.15
N TRP A 96 -17.58 16.20 0.83
CA TRP A 96 -17.11 17.59 0.73
C TRP A 96 -17.08 18.28 2.10
N LYS A 97 -16.11 17.90 2.93
CA LYS A 97 -15.98 18.41 4.31
C LYS A 97 -15.24 19.75 4.43
N TRP A 98 -14.36 20.05 3.48
CA TRP A 98 -13.36 21.11 3.62
C TRP A 98 -13.58 22.30 2.67
N GLN A 99 -14.32 22.11 1.58
CA GLN A 99 -14.68 23.16 0.62
C GLN A 99 -15.97 22.76 -0.10
N LYS A 100 -16.66 23.72 -0.72
CA LYS A 100 -17.83 23.42 -1.53
C LYS A 100 -17.42 22.80 -2.88
N ARG A 101 -18.24 21.92 -3.42
CA ARG A 101 -18.00 21.25 -4.71
C ARG A 101 -17.89 22.25 -5.85
N GLU A 102 -18.72 23.28 -5.82
CA GLU A 102 -18.82 24.33 -6.84
C GLU A 102 -17.56 25.21 -6.88
N GLU A 103 -16.86 25.34 -5.75
CA GLU A 103 -15.67 26.16 -5.59
C GLU A 103 -14.39 25.44 -6.05
N TYR A 104 -14.42 24.11 -6.24
CA TYR A 104 -13.25 23.31 -6.64
C TYR A 104 -12.73 23.65 -8.05
N GLY A 105 -13.60 24.14 -8.93
CA GLY A 105 -13.24 24.62 -10.27
C GLY A 105 -12.85 23.54 -11.30
N ASN A 106 -12.50 22.31 -10.87
CA ASN A 106 -12.12 21.17 -11.72
C ASN A 106 -11.14 21.53 -12.86
N LYS A 107 -10.19 22.44 -12.59
CA LYS A 107 -9.18 22.88 -13.56
C LYS A 107 -7.89 22.08 -13.36
N GLY A 108 -7.40 21.47 -14.45
CA GLY A 108 -6.07 20.85 -14.50
C GLY A 108 -4.96 21.87 -14.74
N GLN A 109 -3.76 21.40 -15.07
CA GLN A 109 -2.58 22.25 -15.32
C GLN A 109 -2.55 22.96 -16.70
N GLY A 110 -3.68 23.04 -17.41
CA GLY A 110 -3.72 23.68 -18.74
C GLY A 110 -3.02 22.89 -19.84
N THR A 111 -2.84 21.59 -19.65
CA THR A 111 -2.27 20.64 -20.61
C THR A 111 -3.41 19.88 -21.30
N GLU A 112 -3.90 20.42 -22.43
CA GLU A 112 -4.85 19.75 -23.33
C GLU A 112 -4.13 18.90 -24.38
#